data_AF-A0A850SKI9-F1
#
_entry.id   AF-A0A850SKI9-F1
#
_cell.length_a   1.000
_cell.length_b   1.000
_cell.length_c   1.000
_cell.angle_alpha   90.00
_cell.angle_beta   90.00
_cell.angle_gamma   90.00
#
_symmetry.space_group_name_H-M   'P 1'
#
loop_
_entity.id
_entity.type
_entity.pdbx_description
1 polymer ?
#
loop_
_entity_poly.entity_id
_entity_poly.type
_entity_poly.pdbx_seq_one_letter_code
_entity_poly.pdbx_strand_id
1 'polypeptide(L)'
;GAVSGRSLLTDLFFITTLNPKSIAFFVAFLPQFVTPSARLLPQFLILGGTFLFLAALNAALYALFAGHLREKVQSTQARRWLNRCGGTALIGAGFLTAAMRRSA
;
A
#
# COMPACT_ATOMS: atom_id res chain seq x y z
N GLY A 1 -6.54 11.43 -23.01
CA GLY A 1 -6.28 12.77 -22.46
C GLY A 1 -5.18 12.65 -21.44
N ALA A 2 -4.09 13.40 -21.58
CA ALA A 2 -2.99 13.35 -20.62
C ALA A 2 -3.44 14.01 -19.30
N VAL A 3 -3.58 13.22 -18.25
CA VAL A 3 -3.80 13.73 -16.89
C VAL A 3 -2.56 14.54 -16.51
N SER A 4 -2.75 15.78 -16.05
CA SER A 4 -1.65 16.63 -15.60
C SER A 4 -0.97 15.98 -14.39
N GLY A 5 0.36 15.87 -14.39
CA GLY A 5 1.09 15.26 -13.25
C GLY A 5 0.77 15.93 -11.91
N ARG A 6 0.44 17.23 -11.93
CA ARG A 6 -0.02 17.96 -10.74
C ARG A 6 -1.38 17.49 -10.24
N SER A 7 -2.36 17.25 -11.12
CA SER A 7 -3.68 16.79 -10.69
C SER A 7 -3.61 15.36 -10.14
N LEU A 8 -2.75 14.51 -10.72
CA LEU A 8 -2.52 13.16 -10.19
C LEU A 8 -1.92 13.20 -8.78
N LEU A 9 -0.94 14.07 -8.53
CA LEU A 9 -0.32 14.21 -7.20
C LEU A 9 -1.32 14.70 -6.16
N THR A 10 -2.16 15.69 -6.50
CA THR A 10 -3.20 16.16 -5.59
C THR A 10 -4.21 15.07 -5.29
N ASP A 11 -4.66 14.32 -6.30
CA ASP A 11 -5.62 13.24 -6.11
C ASP A 11 -5.05 12.15 -5.20
N LEU A 12 -3.82 11.71 -5.48
CA LEU A 12 -3.12 10.73 -4.66
C LEU A 12 -2.92 11.20 -3.23
N PHE A 13 -2.58 12.48 -3.03
CA PHE A 13 -2.44 13.06 -1.71
C PHE A 13 -3.74 12.98 -0.92
N PHE A 14 -4.87 13.40 -1.52
CA PHE A 14 -6.17 13.36 -0.85
C PHE A 14 -6.65 11.93 -0.60
N ILE A 15 -6.56 11.05 -1.61
CA ILE A 15 -6.96 9.63 -1.47
C ILE A 15 -6.17 8.94 -0.35
N THR A 16 -4.87 9.22 -0.24
CA THR A 16 -4.00 8.59 0.75
C THR A 16 -4.23 9.17 2.14
N THR A 17 -4.33 10.50 2.26
CA THR A 17 -4.50 11.19 3.54
C THR A 17 -5.88 10.93 4.13
N LEU A 18 -6.91 10.85 3.29
CA LEU A 18 -8.29 10.57 3.70
C LEU A 18 -8.57 9.07 3.83
N ASN A 19 -7.56 8.22 3.78
CA ASN A 19 -7.74 6.79 3.93
C ASN A 19 -8.12 6.45 5.39
N PRO A 20 -9.36 6.01 5.67
CA PRO A 20 -9.82 5.81 7.04
C PRO A 20 -9.06 4.70 7.77
N LYS A 21 -8.51 3.73 7.01
CA LYS A 21 -7.69 2.66 7.57
C LYS A 21 -6.35 3.19 8.07
N SER A 22 -5.68 4.06 7.31
CA SER A 22 -4.45 4.73 7.75
C SER A 22 -4.69 5.58 9.00
N ILE A 23 -5.79 6.36 9.01
CA ILE A 23 -6.15 7.20 10.17
C ILE A 23 -6.39 6.32 11.40
N ALA A 24 -7.22 5.27 11.28
CA ALA A 24 -7.51 4.35 12.38
C ALA A 24 -6.23 3.69 12.92
N PHE A 25 -5.29 3.32 12.04
CA PHE A 25 -3.98 2.82 12.44
C PHE A 25 -3.22 3.84 13.27
N PHE A 26 -3.04 5.08 12.79
CA PHE A 26 -2.32 6.09 13.56
C PHE A 26 -3.00 6.41 14.89
N VAL A 27 -4.33 6.53 14.94
CA VAL A 27 -5.06 6.76 16.20
C VAL A 27 -4.86 5.62 17.19
N ALA A 28 -4.85 4.36 16.73
CA ALA A 28 -4.68 3.22 17.60
C ALA A 28 -3.24 3.04 18.11
N PHE A 29 -2.25 3.31 17.26
CA PHE A 29 -0.85 2.97 17.53
C PHE A 29 0.02 4.18 17.93
N LEU A 30 -0.18 5.36 17.34
CA LEU A 30 0.68 6.53 17.62
C LEU A 30 0.73 6.89 19.11
N PRO A 31 -0.38 6.91 19.87
CA PRO A 31 -0.34 7.23 21.29
C PRO A 31 0.50 6.25 22.13
N GLN A 32 0.68 5.01 21.65
CA GLN A 32 1.46 3.99 22.36
C GLN A 32 2.98 4.26 22.30
N PHE A 33 3.43 5.08 21.35
CA PHE A 33 4.84 5.40 21.13
C PHE A 33 5.24 6.81 21.58
N VAL A 34 4.31 7.57 22.15
CA VAL A 34 4.51 8.98 22.49
C VAL A 34 4.35 9.16 24.00
N THR A 35 5.30 9.85 24.62
CA THR A 35 5.25 10.22 26.03
C THR A 35 4.60 11.59 26.18
N PRO A 36 3.39 11.70 26.77
CA PRO A 36 2.65 12.98 26.83
C PRO A 36 3.31 14.04 27.69
N SER A 37 4.15 13.65 28.67
CA SER A 37 4.86 14.55 29.57
C SER A 37 6.11 15.19 28.97
N ALA A 38 6.51 14.81 27.75
CA ALA A 38 7.67 15.34 27.04
C ALA A 38 7.26 16.18 25.82
N ARG A 39 8.22 16.92 25.23
CA ARG A 39 7.97 17.72 24.01
C ARG A 39 7.52 16.82 22.87
N LEU A 40 6.37 17.10 22.28
CA LEU A 40 5.75 16.26 21.24
C LEU A 40 6.43 16.38 19.87
N LEU A 41 6.87 17.59 19.50
CA LEU A 41 7.38 17.85 18.15
C LEU A 41 8.59 16.97 17.77
N PRO A 42 9.64 16.81 18.60
CA PRO A 42 10.75 15.92 18.28
C PRO A 42 10.32 14.45 18.15
N GLN A 43 9.39 14.00 19.00
CA GLN A 43 8.88 12.62 18.97
C GLN A 43 8.13 12.35 17.65
N PHE A 44 7.26 13.27 17.22
CA PHE A 44 6.55 13.16 15.95
C PHE A 44 7.47 13.27 14.74
N LEU A 45 8.50 14.11 14.77
CA LEU A 45 9.47 14.18 13.68
C LEU A 45 10.28 12.88 13.55
N ILE A 46 10.68 12.27 14.67
CA ILE A 46 11.37 10.97 14.66
C ILE A 46 10.41 9.88 14.16
N LEU A 47 9.24 9.73 14.77
CA LEU A 47 8.26 8.70 14.41
C LEU A 47 7.80 8.84 12.95
N GLY A 48 7.36 10.03 12.56
CA GLY A 48 6.90 10.33 11.22
C GLY A 48 8.02 10.22 10.19
N GLY A 49 9.24 10.68 10.52
CA GLY A 49 10.41 10.58 9.66
C GLY A 49 10.83 9.13 9.43
N THR A 50 10.90 8.31 10.48
CA THR A 50 11.20 6.87 10.36
C THR A 50 10.11 6.15 9.57
N PHE A 51 8.84 6.43 9.84
CA PHE A 51 7.73 5.84 9.09
C PHE A 51 7.80 6.20 7.59
N LEU A 52 8.00 7.48 7.27
CA LEU A 52 8.10 7.95 5.89
C LEU A 52 9.31 7.35 5.17
N PHE A 53 10.45 7.26 5.85
CA PHE A 53 11.65 6.62 5.32
C PHE A 53 11.40 5.14 4.98
N LEU A 54 10.82 4.38 5.91
CA LEU A 54 10.50 2.98 5.67
C LEU A 54 9.46 2.79 4.56
N ALA A 55 8.44 3.66 4.50
CA ALA A 55 7.45 3.65 3.43
C ALA A 55 8.08 3.91 2.05
N ALA A 56 8.95 4.92 1.96
CA ALA A 56 9.67 5.25 0.74
C ALA A 56 10.63 4.14 0.33
N LEU A 57 11.38 3.58 1.28
CA LEU A 57 12.28 2.45 1.06
C LEU A 57 11.51 1.23 0.54
N ASN A 58 10.40 0.89 1.18
CA ASN A 58 9.54 -0.21 0.75
C ASN A 58 9.01 0.02 -0.68
N ALA A 59 8.49 1.22 -0.97
CA ALA A 59 8.02 1.57 -2.31
C ALA A 59 9.13 1.48 -3.36
N ALA A 60 10.35 1.96 -3.04
CA ALA A 60 11.50 1.88 -3.92
C ALA A 60 11.92 0.42 -4.18
N LEU A 61 11.96 -0.43 -3.14
CA LEU A 61 12.25 -1.85 -3.29
C LEU A 61 11.23 -2.54 -4.19
N TYR A 62 9.94 -2.27 -4.01
CA TYR A 62 8.89 -2.79 -4.89
C TYR A 62 9.04 -2.27 -6.32
N ALA A 63 9.34 -0.99 -6.51
CA ALA A 63 9.53 -0.41 -7.84
C ALA A 63 10.74 -1.02 -8.56
N LEU A 64 11.86 -1.19 -7.87
CA LEU A 64 13.06 -1.84 -8.41
C LEU A 64 12.77 -3.30 -8.74
N PHE A 65 12.15 -4.05 -7.83
CA PHE A 65 11.80 -5.45 -8.05
C PHE A 65 10.82 -5.61 -9.22
N ALA A 66 9.82 -4.73 -9.32
CA ALA A 66 8.90 -4.67 -10.45
C ALA A 66 9.62 -4.35 -11.77
N GLY A 67 10.62 -3.46 -11.77
CA GLY A 67 11.47 -3.17 -12.93
C GLY A 67 12.21 -4.41 -13.42
N HIS A 68 12.90 -5.13 -12.53
CA HIS A 68 13.62 -6.36 -12.86
C HIS A 68 12.67 -7.49 -13.31
N LEU A 69 11.52 -7.63 -12.65
CA LEU A 69 10.49 -8.58 -13.06
C LEU A 69 9.90 -8.23 -14.41
N ARG A 70 9.68 -6.96 -14.71
CA ARG A 70 9.14 -6.50 -15.99
C ARG A 70 10.01 -6.96 -17.15
N GLU A 71 11.33 -6.95 -17.00
CA GLU A 71 12.28 -7.48 -17.99
C GLU A 71 12.19 -9.00 -18.14
N LYS A 72 12.07 -9.74 -17.03
CA LYS A 72 11.92 -11.22 -17.06
C LYS A 72 10.55 -11.69 -17.55
N VAL A 73 9.50 -10.89 -17.34
CA VAL A 73 8.10 -11.21 -17.68
C VAL A 73 7.73 -10.76 -19.09
N GLN A 74 8.69 -10.28 -19.91
CA GLN A 74 8.40 -9.92 -21.30
C GLN A 74 8.00 -11.12 -22.17
N SER A 75 8.35 -12.35 -21.76
CA SER A 75 7.95 -13.54 -22.51
C SER A 75 6.45 -13.81 -22.45
N THR A 76 5.86 -14.19 -23.58
CA THR A 76 4.43 -14.51 -23.70
C THR A 76 3.99 -15.60 -22.72
N GLN A 77 4.88 -16.56 -22.41
CA GLN A 77 4.59 -17.65 -21.48
C GLN A 77 4.54 -17.17 -20.02
N ALA A 78 5.45 -16.27 -19.61
CA ALA A 78 5.43 -15.68 -18.26
C ALA A 78 4.16 -14.86 -18.02
N ARG A 79 3.74 -14.04 -19.00
CA ARG A 79 2.50 -13.25 -18.91
C ARG A 79 1.26 -14.14 -18.82
N ARG A 80 1.22 -15.25 -19.58
CA ARG A 80 0.13 -16.24 -19.51
C ARG A 80 0.03 -16.89 -18.14
N TRP A 81 1.15 -17.30 -17.55
CA TRP A 81 1.16 -17.87 -16.20
C TRP A 81 0.77 -16.85 -15.14
N LEU A 82 1.28 -15.61 -15.21
CA LEU A 82 0.87 -14.53 -14.29
C LEU A 82 -0.65 -14.30 -14.34
N ASN A 83 -1.22 -14.17 -15.54
CA ASN A 83 -2.66 -13.97 -15.70
C ASN A 83 -3.48 -15.16 -15.21
N ARG A 84 -3.01 -16.40 -15.44
CA ARG A 84 -3.68 -17.59 -14.94
C ARG A 84 -3.65 -17.65 -13.42
N CYS A 85 -2.48 -17.46 -12.80
CA CYS A 85 -2.35 -17.46 -11.34
C CYS A 85 -3.18 -16.34 -10.68
N GLY A 86 -3.15 -15.13 -11.26
CA GLY A 86 -3.97 -14.02 -10.77
C GLY A 86 -5.47 -14.31 -10.91
N GLY A 87 -5.89 -14.84 -12.05
CA GLY A 87 -7.28 -15.22 -12.30
C GLY A 87 -7.77 -16.34 -11.37
N THR A 88 -6.98 -17.39 -11.17
CA THR A 88 -7.33 -18.49 -10.27
C THR A 88 -7.40 -18.03 -8.82
N ALA A 89 -6.49 -17.16 -8.38
CA ALA A 89 -6.53 -16.57 -7.04
C ALA A 89 -7.81 -15.74 -6.83
N LEU A 90 -8.20 -14.93 -7.81
CA LEU A 90 -9.44 -14.13 -7.74
C LEU A 90 -10.70 -15.02 -7.71
N ILE A 91 -10.75 -16.07 -8.52
CA ILE A 91 -11.84 -17.05 -8.49
C ILE A 91 -11.91 -17.72 -7.12
N GLY A 92 -10.77 -18.17 -6.59
CA GLY A 92 -10.70 -18.78 -5.26
C GLY A 92 -11.16 -17.84 -4.14
N ALA A 93 -10.72 -16.58 -4.17
CA ALA A 93 -11.18 -15.56 -3.23
C ALA A 93 -12.69 -15.29 -3.35
N GLY A 94 -13.23 -15.29 -4.56
CA GLY A 94 -14.67 -15.17 -4.81
C GLY A 94 -15.46 -16.34 -4.20
N PHE A 95 -14.99 -17.57 -4.40
CA PHE A 95 -15.59 -18.76 -3.77
C PHE A 95 -15.54 -18.70 -2.24
N LEU A 96 -14.38 -18.35 -1.67
CA LEU A 96 -14.23 -18.23 -0.22
C LEU A 96 -15.18 -17.16 0.35
N THR A 97 -15.26 -16.00 -0.31
CA THR A 97 -16.15 -14.91 0.10
C THR A 97 -17.63 -15.32 0.01
N ALA A 98 -18.02 -16.03 -1.05
CA ALA A 98 -19.38 -16.56 -1.22
C ALA A 98 -19.72 -17.61 -0.15
N ALA A 99 -18.76 -18.49 0.19
CA ALA A 99 -18.93 -19.49 1.24
C ALA A 99 -19.09 -18.82 2.62
N MET A 100 -18.25 -17.83 2.95
CA MET A 100 -18.36 -17.07 4.21
C MET A 100 -19.68 -16.31 4.32
N ARG A 101 -20.18 -15.75 3.21
CA ARG A 101 -21.50 -15.10 3.16
C ARG A 101 -22.69 -16.06 3.31
N ARG A 102 -22.50 -17.36 3.05
CA ARG A 102 -23.53 -18.38 3.25
C ARG A 102 -23.57 -18.90 4.69
N SER A 103 -22.46 -18.74 5.43
CA SER A 103 -22.30 -19.17 6.82
C SER A 103 -22.68 -18.09 7.85
N ALA A 104 -22.98 -16.87 7.40
CA ALA A 104 -23.46 -15.74 8.20
C ALA A 104 -24.93 -15.46 7.87
#